data_AF-A0A920EQ42-F1
#
_entry.id   AF-A0A920EQ42-F1
#
_cell.length_a   1.000
_cell.length_b   1.000
_cell.length_c   1.000
_cell.angle_alpha   90.00
_cell.angle_beta   90.00
_cell.angle_gamma   90.00
#
_symmetry.space_group_name_H-M   'P 1'
#
loop_
_entity.id
_entity.type
_entity.pdbx_description
1 polymer ?
#
loop_
_entity_poly.entity_id
_entity_poly.type
_entity_poly.pdbx_seq_one_letter_code
_entity_poly.pdbx_strand_id
1 'polypeptide(L)'
;MIGTNSVLVCLLFIGLASKFIKSSSAILSWFVELSYPIYIIHIIPITMMTAVFYNLGLNQFSILPLTVIAGFTVCVILYYVFIKYTPLNWLINGYSKSPLKIKFLGA
;
A
#
# COMPACT_ATOMS: atom_id res chain seq x y z
N MET A 1 35.58 -9.54 2.15
CA MET A 1 34.75 -9.40 3.37
C MET A 1 33.45 -8.60 3.19
N ILE A 2 33.22 -7.90 2.07
CA ILE A 2 31.96 -7.16 1.83
C ILE A 2 30.74 -8.07 1.56
N GLY A 3 30.93 -9.18 0.84
CA GLY A 3 29.83 -10.09 0.49
C GLY A 3 29.17 -10.78 1.70
N THR A 4 29.96 -11.18 2.70
CA THR A 4 29.46 -11.85 3.91
C THR A 4 28.52 -10.95 4.72
N ASN A 5 28.86 -9.66 4.84
CA ASN A 5 28.02 -8.69 5.55
C ASN A 5 26.68 -8.47 4.83
N SER A 6 26.71 -8.35 3.50
CA SER A 6 25.48 -8.23 2.70
C SER A 6 24.59 -9.47 2.82
N VAL A 7 25.18 -10.66 2.78
CA VAL A 7 24.44 -11.93 2.93
C VAL A 7 23.79 -12.02 4.32
N LEU A 8 24.51 -11.66 5.39
CA LEU A 8 23.96 -11.66 6.75
C LEU A 8 22.81 -10.66 6.91
N VAL A 9 22.93 -9.47 6.33
CA VAL A 9 21.85 -8.47 6.34
C VAL A 9 20.62 -8.97 5.57
N CYS A 10 20.82 -9.58 4.40
CA CYS A 10 19.72 -10.19 3.65
C CYS A 10 19.02 -11.30 4.45
N LEU A 11 19.78 -12.21 5.07
CA LEU A 11 19.23 -13.28 5.91
C LEU A 11 18.46 -12.73 7.12
N LEU A 12 18.94 -11.64 7.73
CA LEU A 12 18.26 -10.95 8.82
C LEU A 12 16.90 -10.40 8.38
N PHE A 13 16.85 -9.69 7.24
CA PHE A 13 15.58 -9.17 6.71
C PHE A 13 14.61 -10.28 6.32
N ILE A 14 15.09 -11.37 5.72
CA ILE A 14 14.28 -12.54 5.38
C ILE A 14 13.70 -13.19 6.64
N GLY A 15 14.51 -13.36 7.69
CA GLY A 15 14.07 -13.92 8.97
C GLY A 15 13.01 -13.06 9.65
N LEU A 16 13.21 -11.73 9.68
CA LEU A 16 12.23 -10.77 10.20
C LEU A 16 10.92 -10.82 9.41
N ALA A 17 10.99 -10.74 8.08
CA ALA A 17 9.81 -10.81 7.23
C ALA A 17 9.04 -12.12 7.44
N SER A 18 9.75 -13.25 7.56
CA SER A 18 9.15 -14.56 7.80
C SER A 18 8.42 -14.64 9.15
N LYS A 19 8.97 -14.00 10.19
CA LYS A 19 8.32 -13.91 11.50
C LYS A 19 7.04 -13.05 11.44
N PHE A 20 7.09 -11.93 10.73
CA PHE A 20 5.92 -11.07 10.55
C PHE A 20 4.83 -11.74 9.73
N ILE A 21 5.17 -12.45 8.64
CA ILE A 21 4.21 -13.17 7.80
C ILE A 21 3.55 -14.33 8.56
N LYS A 22 4.30 -15.05 9.41
CA LYS A 22 3.75 -16.12 10.25
C LYS A 22 2.89 -15.61 11.40
N SER A 23 3.00 -14.33 11.75
CA SER A 23 2.14 -13.70 12.74
C SER A 23 0.79 -13.35 12.09
N SER A 24 -0.32 -13.85 12.64
CA SER A 24 -1.68 -13.56 12.16
C SER A 24 -2.12 -12.14 12.55
N SER A 25 -1.31 -11.13 12.25
CA SER A 25 -1.59 -9.76 12.61
C SER A 25 -2.55 -9.12 11.63
N ALA A 26 -3.69 -8.64 12.14
CA ALA A 26 -4.72 -7.96 11.35
C ALA A 26 -4.18 -6.69 10.68
N ILE A 27 -3.25 -5.96 11.32
CA ILE A 27 -2.65 -4.75 10.73
C ILE A 27 -1.79 -5.10 9.51
N LEU A 28 -1.06 -6.22 9.56
CA LEU A 28 -0.21 -6.64 8.45
C LEU A 28 -1.07 -7.08 7.26
N SER A 29 -2.13 -7.84 7.54
CA SER A 29 -3.11 -8.22 6.50
C SER A 29 -3.76 -7.01 5.85
N TRP A 30 -4.10 -5.99 6.64
CA TRP A 30 -4.64 -4.73 6.15
C TRP A 30 -3.65 -3.96 5.26
N PHE A 31 -2.38 -3.89 5.66
CA PHE A 31 -1.33 -3.28 4.84
C PHE A 31 -1.11 -4.03 3.52
N VAL A 32 -1.11 -5.37 3.54
CA VAL A 32 -0.97 -6.20 2.35
C VAL A 32 -2.16 -5.99 1.39
N GLU A 33 -3.37 -5.96 1.91
CA GLU A 33 -4.59 -5.69 1.13
C GLU A 33 -4.64 -4.28 0.55
N LEU A 34 -4.06 -3.29 1.21
CA LEU A 34 -3.96 -1.92 0.69
C LEU A 34 -2.86 -1.74 -0.34
N SER A 35 -1.79 -2.51 -0.24
CA SER A 35 -0.60 -2.35 -1.10
C SER A 35 -0.94 -2.47 -2.58
N TYR A 36 -1.83 -3.40 -2.95
CA TYR A 36 -2.17 -3.66 -4.35
C TYR A 36 -3.01 -2.53 -5.01
N PRO A 37 -4.13 -2.07 -4.43
CA PRO A 37 -4.84 -0.90 -4.95
C PRO A 37 -3.97 0.36 -4.99
N ILE A 38 -3.19 0.61 -3.93
CA ILE A 38 -2.32 1.80 -3.86
C ILE A 38 -1.27 1.75 -4.97
N TYR A 39 -0.67 0.60 -5.24
CA TYR A 39 0.28 0.44 -6.34
C TYR A 39 -0.29 0.85 -7.71
N ILE A 40 -1.56 0.55 -7.98
CA ILE A 40 -2.18 0.92 -9.26
C ILE A 40 -2.44 2.43 -9.33
N ILE A 41 -2.94 3.03 -8.25
CA ILE A 41 -3.45 4.41 -8.28
C ILE A 41 -2.41 5.47 -7.91
N HIS A 42 -1.35 5.12 -7.19
CA HIS A 42 -0.50 6.10 -6.49
C HIS A 42 0.20 7.13 -7.37
N ILE A 43 0.46 6.84 -8.65
CA ILE A 43 1.17 7.75 -9.55
C ILE A 43 0.43 9.09 -9.70
N ILE A 44 -0.90 9.08 -9.84
CA ILE A 44 -1.68 10.30 -10.05
C ILE A 44 -1.69 11.19 -8.78
N PRO A 45 -2.06 10.68 -7.58
CA PRO A 45 -2.04 11.49 -6.37
C PRO A 45 -0.64 12.00 -6.01
N ILE A 46 0.40 11.18 -6.18
CA ILE A 46 1.78 11.57 -5.83
C ILE A 46 2.28 12.69 -6.75
N THR A 47 2.03 12.60 -8.05
CA THR A 47 2.43 13.65 -9.00
C THR A 47 1.69 14.96 -8.74
N MET A 48 0.37 14.89 -8.46
CA MET A 48 -0.42 16.06 -8.09
C MET A 48 0.06 16.70 -6.78
N MET A 49 0.28 15.91 -5.72
CA MET A 49 0.78 16.43 -4.44
C MET A 49 2.16 17.06 -4.58
N THR A 50 3.04 16.46 -5.40
CA THR A 50 4.36 17.04 -5.69
C THR A 50 4.22 18.41 -6.36
N ALA A 51 3.32 18.54 -7.35
CA ALA A 51 3.09 19.81 -8.02
C ALA A 51 2.55 20.89 -7.06
N VAL A 52 1.63 20.53 -6.16
CA VAL A 52 1.10 21.44 -5.14
C VAL A 52 2.22 21.90 -4.20
N PHE A 53 3.01 20.98 -3.66
CA PHE A 53 4.11 21.32 -2.75
C PHE A 53 5.23 22.11 -3.42
N TYR A 54 5.47 21.88 -4.70
CA TYR A 54 6.41 22.68 -5.49
C TYR A 54 5.91 24.12 -5.67
N ASN A 55 4.62 24.32 -6.00
CA ASN A 55 4.02 25.66 -6.12
C ASN A 55 3.97 26.42 -4.78
N LEU A 56 3.95 25.70 -3.65
CA LEU A 56 4.06 26.30 -2.31
C LEU A 56 5.49 26.74 -1.95
N GLY A 57 6.47 26.56 -2.85
CA GLY A 57 7.84 27.01 -2.65
C GLY A 57 8.61 26.19 -1.60
N LEU A 58 8.19 24.96 -1.32
CA LEU A 58 8.86 24.08 -0.37
C LEU A 58 10.22 23.61 -0.91
N ASN A 59 11.18 23.40 -0.02
CA ASN A 59 12.48 22.84 -0.39
C ASN A 59 12.33 21.37 -0.82
N GLN A 60 13.13 20.93 -1.78
CA GLN A 60 13.07 19.58 -2.37
C GLN A 60 13.24 18.45 -1.33
N PHE A 61 14.08 18.69 -0.32
CA PHE A 61 14.25 17.76 0.81
C PHE A 61 12.99 17.61 1.66
N SER A 62 12.18 18.66 1.78
CA SER A 62 10.92 18.63 2.49
C SER A 62 9.79 18.07 1.63
N ILE A 63 9.80 18.33 0.32
CA ILE A 63 8.79 17.84 -0.62
C ILE A 63 8.72 16.31 -0.62
N LEU A 64 9.86 15.63 -0.69
CA LEU A 64 9.89 14.15 -0.77
C LEU A 64 9.11 13.44 0.34
N PRO A 65 9.44 13.61 1.63
CA PRO A 65 8.70 12.94 2.70
C PRO A 65 7.25 13.41 2.79
N LEU A 66 6.97 14.69 2.52
CA LEU A 66 5.63 15.25 2.60
C LEU A 66 4.71 14.69 1.49
N THR A 67 5.21 14.56 0.27
CA THR A 67 4.51 13.92 -0.85
C THR A 67 4.23 12.45 -0.57
N VAL A 68 5.17 11.71 0.02
CA VAL A 68 4.94 10.29 0.35
C VAL A 68 3.81 10.15 1.35
N ILE A 69 3.83 10.93 2.44
CA ILE A 69 2.80 10.89 3.48
C ILE A 69 1.44 11.35 2.94
N ALA A 70 1.41 12.49 2.25
CA ALA A 70 0.17 13.06 1.74
C ALA A 70 -0.41 12.21 0.60
N GLY A 71 0.44 11.78 -0.34
CA GLY A 71 0.06 10.92 -1.46
C GLY A 71 -0.49 9.58 -0.97
N PHE A 72 0.18 8.93 0.00
CA PHE A 72 -0.33 7.71 0.61
C PHE A 72 -1.69 7.93 1.29
N THR A 73 -1.84 9.01 2.07
CA THR A 73 -3.10 9.36 2.74
C THR A 73 -4.24 9.54 1.73
N VAL A 74 -3.99 10.28 0.64
CA VAL A 74 -4.97 10.48 -0.43
C VAL A 74 -5.31 9.14 -1.12
N CYS A 75 -4.32 8.29 -1.41
CA CYS A 75 -4.58 6.97 -2.00
C CYS A 75 -5.44 6.07 -1.10
N VAL A 76 -5.19 6.09 0.21
CA VAL A 76 -6.00 5.34 1.19
C VAL A 76 -7.44 5.87 1.21
N ILE A 77 -7.63 7.20 1.24
CA ILE A 77 -8.97 7.81 1.18
C ILE A 77 -9.68 7.41 -0.13
N LEU A 78 -8.99 7.51 -1.27
CA LEU A 78 -9.54 7.13 -2.57
C LEU A 78 -9.95 5.66 -2.59
N TYR A 79 -9.14 4.77 -2.02
CA TYR A 79 -9.46 3.36 -1.88
C TYR A 79 -10.75 3.15 -1.07
N TYR A 80 -10.90 3.81 0.07
CA TYR A 80 -12.09 3.66 0.91
C TYR A 80 -13.35 4.25 0.29
N VAL A 81 -13.25 5.37 -0.42
CA VAL A 81 -14.39 6.05 -1.04
C VAL A 81 -14.83 5.35 -2.31
N PHE A 82 -13.90 5.03 -3.21
CA PHE A 82 -14.22 4.52 -4.55
C PHE A 82 -14.10 3.01 -4.66
N ILE A 83 -13.06 2.38 -4.11
CA ILE A 83 -12.74 0.98 -4.42
C ILE A 83 -13.45 0.03 -3.44
N LYS A 84 -13.38 0.28 -2.13
CA LYS A 84 -13.87 -0.67 -1.11
C LYS A 84 -15.33 -1.09 -1.29
N TYR A 85 -16.19 -0.17 -1.74
CA TYR A 85 -17.62 -0.38 -1.90
C TYR A 85 -18.07 -0.61 -3.35
N THR A 86 -17.15 -0.62 -4.31
CA THR A 86 -17.46 -0.97 -5.71
C THR A 86 -16.99 -2.38 -6.05
N PRO A 87 -17.55 -3.00 -7.11
CA PRO A 87 -17.07 -4.29 -7.62
C PRO A 87 -15.59 -4.26 -8.05
N LEU A 88 -14.93 -3.10 -8.12
CA LEU A 88 -13.48 -3.01 -8.28
C LEU A 88 -12.72 -3.71 -7.15
N ASN A 89 -13.25 -3.75 -5.93
CA ASN A 89 -12.61 -4.51 -4.85
C ASN A 89 -12.57 -6.02 -5.14
N TRP A 90 -13.48 -6.57 -5.96
CA TRP A 90 -13.41 -7.96 -6.43
C TRP A 90 -12.24 -8.19 -7.38
N LEU A 91 -12.00 -7.24 -8.29
CA LEU A 91 -10.94 -7.31 -9.29
C LEU A 91 -9.56 -7.08 -8.66
N ILE A 92 -9.50 -6.23 -7.64
CA ILE A 92 -8.25 -5.75 -7.04
C ILE A 92 -7.82 -6.62 -5.85
N ASN A 93 -8.71 -6.91 -4.88
CA ASN A 93 -8.36 -7.70 -3.68
C ASN A 93 -8.83 -9.17 -3.73
N GLY A 94 -9.47 -9.57 -4.83
CA GLY A 94 -10.02 -10.90 -5.01
C GLY A 94 -11.37 -11.10 -4.30
N TYR A 95 -12.22 -11.94 -4.91
CA TYR A 95 -13.60 -12.19 -4.45
C TYR A 95 -13.71 -12.68 -2.99
N SER A 96 -12.71 -13.44 -2.51
CA SER A 96 -12.72 -14.02 -1.16
C SER A 96 -12.65 -12.98 -0.03
N LYS A 97 -12.03 -11.83 -0.30
CA LYS A 97 -11.72 -10.76 0.66
C LYS A 97 -12.66 -9.54 0.55
N SER A 98 -13.62 -9.57 -0.37
CA SER A 98 -14.53 -8.45 -0.59
C SER A 98 -15.73 -8.43 0.36
N PRO A 99 -16.16 -7.26 0.86
CA PRO A 99 -17.36 -7.15 1.70
C PRO A 99 -18.65 -7.45 0.93
N LEU A 100 -18.65 -7.28 -0.40
CA LEU A 100 -19.75 -7.68 -1.28
C LEU A 100 -19.57 -9.15 -1.69
N LYS A 101 -19.71 -10.07 -0.74
CA LYS A 101 -20.00 -11.46 -1.11
C LYS A 101 -21.46 -11.52 -1.52
N ILE A 102 -21.73 -11.43 -2.82
CA ILE A 102 -23.04 -11.90 -3.30
C ILE A 102 -23.01 -13.40 -3.04
N LYS A 103 -23.85 -13.84 -2.11
CA LYS A 103 -24.12 -15.26 -1.85
C LYS A 103 -24.90 -15.81 -3.05
N PHE A 104 -24.30 -15.84 -4.24
CA PHE A 104 -24.91 -16.45 -5.41
C PHE A 104 -24.57 -17.93 -5.40
N LEU A 105 -25.61 -18.73 -5.12
CA LEU A 105 -25.67 -20.21 -5.06
C LEU A 105 -24.70 -20.86 -4.05
N GLY A 106 -25.09 -20.99 -2.79
CA GLY A 106 -25.72 -22.23 -2.31
C GLY A 106 -26.68 -22.93 -3.27
N ALA A 107 -26.13 -23.86 -4.05
CA ALA A 107 -26.63 -25.23 -4.22
C ALA A 107 -25.41 -26.10 -4.56
#